data_AF-A0A522DTL2-F1
#
_entry.id   AF-A0A522DTL2-F1
#
_cell.length_a   1.000
_cell.length_b   1.000
_cell.length_c   1.000
_cell.angle_alpha   90.00
_cell.angle_beta   90.00
_cell.angle_gamma   90.00
#
_symmetry.space_group_name_H-M   'P 1'
#
loop_
_entity.id
_entity.type
_entity.pdbx_description
1 polymer ?
#
loop_
_entity_poly.entity_id
_entity_poly.type
_entity_poly.pdbx_seq_one_letter_code
_entity_poly.pdbx_strand_id
1 'polypeptide(L)'
;FEHNEDYLQDTGIMIKTLVAFATNQSKYKTVGRVPLESFHTSWEKAKSGLRFAINFLKSNVLIENLTLLSSPFLLIPIAYYAVRKKEKLSEEECNKLLLWFYAAHMKGHYSYGSSEGFLDADLSIINRTENIDELLAVLKSHIKDFDVTAEELTGKNRRSPYFSMLFFIAKQKKVKDWFTGIGVSEKLTGRSHALQFHHIFPKSLLRDLGYGRRELNDIANLAFINGKTNRSISNKSPEVYLKGIVEKQGPSALKDQLISLDESEWKLSVYNNFLIQRRNLLVNAINTHLKQLM
;
A
#
# COMPACT_ATOMS: atom_id res chain seq x y z
N PHE A 1 -18.55 -10.32 1.62
CA PHE A 1 -17.13 -9.92 1.55
C PHE A 1 -16.68 -9.96 0.10
N GLU A 2 -17.50 -9.41 -0.81
CA GLU A 2 -17.38 -9.72 -2.24
C GLU A 2 -15.98 -9.41 -2.77
N HIS A 3 -15.34 -10.40 -3.40
CA HIS A 3 -14.01 -10.36 -4.00
C HIS A 3 -12.80 -10.45 -3.04
N ASN A 4 -12.98 -10.57 -1.73
CA ASN A 4 -11.89 -10.78 -0.77
C ASN A 4 -12.03 -12.07 0.06
N GLU A 5 -13.02 -12.92 -0.25
CA GLU A 5 -13.31 -14.14 0.50
C GLU A 5 -12.13 -15.11 0.47
N ASP A 6 -11.61 -15.40 -0.73
CA ASP A 6 -10.43 -16.26 -0.90
C ASP A 6 -9.24 -15.72 -0.10
N TYR A 7 -8.97 -14.41 -0.16
CA TYR A 7 -7.89 -13.80 0.60
C TYR A 7 -8.05 -14.01 2.12
N LEU A 8 -9.25 -13.80 2.66
CA LEU A 8 -9.51 -13.96 4.09
C LEU A 8 -9.42 -15.43 4.53
N GLN A 9 -9.83 -16.36 3.66
CA GLN A 9 -9.75 -17.81 3.90
C GLN A 9 -8.30 -18.30 3.82
N ASP A 10 -7.61 -18.02 2.72
CA ASP A 10 -6.24 -18.47 2.43
C ASP A 10 -5.23 -17.96 3.45
N THR A 11 -5.42 -16.73 3.94
CA THR A 11 -4.54 -16.14 4.96
C THR A 11 -4.85 -16.61 6.38
N GLY A 12 -6.00 -17.27 6.60
CA GLY A 12 -6.47 -17.66 7.93
C GLY A 12 -6.74 -16.48 8.87
N ILE A 13 -6.87 -15.25 8.35
CA ILE A 13 -6.92 -14.04 9.17
C ILE A 13 -8.18 -13.99 10.04
N MET A 14 -9.28 -14.56 9.59
CA MET A 14 -10.52 -14.65 10.36
C MET A 14 -10.30 -15.42 11.68
N ILE A 15 -9.62 -16.56 11.59
CA ILE A 15 -9.30 -17.40 12.75
C ILE A 15 -8.29 -16.70 13.65
N LYS A 16 -7.27 -16.06 13.07
CA LYS A 16 -6.29 -15.27 13.85
C LYS A 16 -6.97 -14.12 14.62
N THR A 17 -7.92 -13.44 13.99
CA THR A 17 -8.71 -12.36 14.61
C THR A 17 -9.61 -12.89 15.73
N LEU A 18 -10.24 -14.05 15.54
CA LEU A 18 -10.98 -14.74 16.61
C LEU A 18 -10.08 -14.98 17.83
N VAL A 19 -8.87 -15.51 17.61
CA VAL A 19 -7.93 -15.78 18.70
C VAL A 19 -7.51 -14.49 19.42
N ALA A 20 -7.26 -13.41 18.66
CA ALA A 20 -6.99 -12.09 19.22
C ALA A 20 -8.12 -11.61 20.14
N PHE A 21 -9.38 -11.73 19.74
CA PHE A 21 -10.52 -11.36 20.57
C PHE A 21 -10.82 -12.34 21.71
N ALA A 22 -10.43 -13.60 21.60
CA ALA A 22 -10.65 -14.61 22.62
C ALA A 22 -9.59 -14.56 23.73
N THR A 23 -8.36 -14.15 23.41
CA THR A 23 -7.21 -14.31 24.29
C THR A 23 -6.39 -13.04 24.51
N ASN A 24 -6.70 -11.94 23.81
CA ASN A 24 -5.92 -10.70 23.75
C ASN A 24 -4.48 -10.90 23.23
N GLN A 25 -4.24 -11.99 22.51
CA GLN A 25 -2.98 -12.34 21.86
C GLN A 25 -3.26 -13.15 20.58
N SER A 26 -2.23 -13.38 19.77
CA SER A 26 -2.33 -13.99 18.45
C SER A 26 -1.96 -15.49 18.40
N LYS A 27 -1.39 -16.02 19.49
CA LYS A 27 -0.90 -17.40 19.57
C LYS A 27 -1.99 -18.39 19.96
N TYR A 28 -2.09 -19.49 19.20
CA TYR A 28 -3.08 -20.55 19.40
C TYR A 28 -2.94 -21.33 20.73
N LYS A 29 -1.76 -21.33 21.37
CA LYS A 29 -1.48 -22.16 22.54
C LYS A 29 -2.42 -21.91 23.74
N THR A 30 -3.04 -20.73 23.82
CA THR A 30 -3.94 -20.35 24.92
C THR A 30 -5.41 -20.59 24.62
N VAL A 31 -5.76 -20.91 23.36
CA VAL A 31 -7.16 -21.09 22.88
C VAL A 31 -7.88 -22.18 23.66
N GLY A 32 -7.21 -23.30 23.97
CA GLY A 32 -7.80 -24.43 24.70
C GLY A 32 -8.24 -24.11 26.15
N ARG A 33 -7.92 -22.91 26.66
CA ARG A 33 -8.31 -22.45 28.00
C ARG A 33 -9.52 -21.52 28.00
N VAL A 34 -10.02 -21.12 26.83
CA VAL A 34 -11.13 -20.17 26.72
C VAL A 34 -12.45 -20.95 26.69
N PRO A 35 -13.45 -20.61 27.55
CA PRO A 35 -14.76 -21.25 27.53
C PRO A 35 -15.49 -21.09 26.19
N LEU A 36 -16.35 -22.06 25.83
CA LEU A 36 -17.07 -22.06 24.55
C LEU A 36 -17.97 -20.82 24.37
N GLU A 37 -18.65 -20.38 25.41
CA GLU A 37 -19.50 -19.17 25.36
C GLU A 37 -18.68 -17.91 25.08
N SER A 38 -17.49 -17.82 25.67
CA SER A 38 -16.53 -16.74 25.40
C SER A 38 -16.06 -16.77 23.94
N PHE A 39 -15.88 -17.96 23.35
CA PHE A 39 -15.55 -18.10 21.93
C PHE A 39 -16.65 -17.58 21.01
N HIS A 40 -17.91 -17.91 21.28
CA HIS A 40 -19.04 -17.39 20.49
C HIS A 40 -19.07 -15.86 20.52
N THR A 41 -18.91 -15.27 21.70
CA THR A 41 -18.86 -13.81 21.85
C THR A 41 -17.67 -13.20 21.11
N SER A 42 -16.49 -13.81 21.22
CA SER A 42 -15.28 -13.34 20.52
C SER A 42 -15.39 -13.50 19.01
N TRP A 43 -16.14 -14.49 18.51
CA TRP A 43 -16.42 -14.64 17.09
C TRP A 43 -17.29 -13.51 16.54
N GLU A 44 -18.34 -13.11 17.26
CA GLU A 44 -19.16 -11.96 16.86
C GLU A 44 -18.33 -10.66 16.83
N LYS A 45 -17.47 -10.46 17.83
CA LYS A 45 -16.52 -9.33 17.85
C LYS A 45 -15.54 -9.37 16.67
N ALA A 46 -14.98 -10.54 16.38
CA ALA A 46 -14.05 -10.72 15.26
C ALA A 46 -14.69 -10.38 13.91
N LYS A 47 -15.92 -10.84 13.67
CA LYS A 47 -16.67 -10.51 12.46
C LYS A 47 -16.95 -9.01 12.35
N SER A 48 -17.45 -8.37 13.42
CA SER A 48 -17.73 -6.93 13.37
C SER A 48 -16.45 -6.11 13.18
N GLY A 49 -15.40 -6.43 13.93
CA GLY A 49 -14.12 -5.74 13.85
C GLY A 49 -13.48 -5.88 12.46
N LEU A 50 -13.43 -7.08 11.89
CA LEU A 50 -12.89 -7.26 10.54
C LEU A 50 -13.71 -6.52 9.48
N ARG A 51 -15.04 -6.54 9.59
CA ARG A 51 -15.91 -5.77 8.71
C ARG A 51 -15.63 -4.27 8.83
N PHE A 52 -15.46 -3.76 10.05
CA PHE A 52 -15.06 -2.39 10.29
C PHE A 52 -13.71 -2.09 9.64
N ALA A 53 -12.68 -2.90 9.90
CA ALA A 53 -11.33 -2.68 9.37
C ALA A 53 -11.30 -2.65 7.83
N ILE A 54 -12.00 -3.58 7.18
CA ILE A 54 -12.09 -3.63 5.72
C ILE A 54 -12.81 -2.39 5.18
N ASN A 55 -13.95 -2.00 5.78
CA ASN A 55 -14.68 -0.81 5.36
C ASN A 55 -13.88 0.47 5.63
N PHE A 56 -13.13 0.53 6.73
CA PHE A 56 -12.25 1.64 7.07
C PHE A 56 -11.17 1.83 6.01
N LEU A 57 -10.49 0.75 5.59
CA LEU A 57 -9.49 0.80 4.52
C LEU A 57 -10.13 1.09 3.15
N LYS A 58 -11.31 0.53 2.86
CA LYS A 58 -12.02 0.80 1.61
C LYS A 58 -12.46 2.25 1.49
N SER A 59 -12.95 2.87 2.56
CA SER A 59 -13.46 4.24 2.51
C SER A 59 -12.34 5.28 2.57
N ASN A 60 -11.31 5.06 3.39
CA ASN A 60 -10.27 6.07 3.63
C ASN A 60 -9.03 5.88 2.75
N VAL A 61 -8.64 4.63 2.49
CA VAL A 61 -7.46 4.29 1.67
C VAL A 61 -7.85 3.94 0.22
N LEU A 62 -9.15 3.74 -0.02
CA LEU A 62 -9.69 3.31 -1.31
C LEU A 62 -9.20 1.91 -1.72
N ILE A 63 -8.90 1.01 -0.80
CA ILE A 63 -8.45 -0.36 -1.12
C ILE A 63 -9.66 -1.26 -1.37
N GLU A 64 -9.69 -1.97 -2.50
CA GLU A 64 -10.76 -2.94 -2.80
C GLU A 64 -10.27 -4.39 -2.78
N ASN A 65 -8.99 -4.61 -3.06
CA ASN A 65 -8.30 -5.88 -3.12
C ASN A 65 -7.24 -5.94 -2.01
N LEU A 66 -7.52 -6.76 -1.00
CA LEU A 66 -6.66 -6.91 0.17
C LEU A 66 -5.32 -7.59 -0.16
N THR A 67 -5.14 -8.19 -1.34
CA THR A 67 -3.83 -8.74 -1.76
C THR A 67 -2.76 -7.65 -1.96
N LEU A 68 -3.16 -6.37 -1.98
CA LEU A 68 -2.24 -5.24 -2.03
C LEU A 68 -1.63 -4.91 -0.66
N LEU A 69 -2.15 -5.47 0.43
CA LEU A 69 -1.60 -5.30 1.77
C LEU A 69 -0.26 -6.04 1.89
N SER A 70 0.68 -5.46 2.64
CA SER A 70 1.96 -6.13 2.91
C SER A 70 1.82 -7.30 3.87
N SER A 71 0.74 -7.32 4.66
CA SER A 71 0.36 -8.43 5.51
C SER A 71 -1.14 -8.39 5.84
N PRO A 72 -1.83 -9.55 5.91
CA PRO A 72 -3.21 -9.61 6.41
C PRO A 72 -3.32 -9.19 7.89
N PHE A 73 -2.23 -9.24 8.66
CA PHE A 73 -2.22 -8.90 10.08
C PHE A 73 -2.53 -7.42 10.33
N LEU A 74 -2.33 -6.54 9.34
CA LEU A 74 -2.70 -5.12 9.41
C LEU A 74 -4.19 -4.90 9.72
N LEU A 75 -5.06 -5.86 9.38
CA LEU A 75 -6.49 -5.78 9.67
C LEU A 75 -6.80 -5.97 11.16
N ILE A 76 -5.97 -6.72 11.89
CA ILE A 76 -6.30 -7.15 13.25
C ILE A 76 -6.25 -5.99 14.25
N PRO A 77 -5.17 -5.17 14.34
CA PRO A 77 -5.16 -4.04 15.28
C PRO A 77 -6.24 -3.02 14.99
N ILE A 78 -6.55 -2.75 13.71
CA ILE A 78 -7.65 -1.85 13.30
C ILE A 78 -8.98 -2.41 13.80
N ALA A 79 -9.25 -3.69 13.55
CA ALA A 79 -10.45 -4.38 14.01
C ALA A 79 -10.59 -4.35 15.53
N TYR A 80 -9.49 -4.67 16.22
CA TYR A 80 -9.42 -4.76 17.67
C TYR A 80 -9.63 -3.39 18.33
N TYR A 81 -8.91 -2.37 17.85
CA TYR A 81 -9.05 -0.99 18.31
C TYR A 81 -10.47 -0.44 18.09
N ALA A 82 -11.04 -0.64 16.90
CA ALA A 82 -12.41 -0.20 16.60
C ALA A 82 -13.44 -0.84 17.54
N VAL A 83 -13.36 -2.15 17.79
CA VAL A 83 -14.30 -2.82 18.69
C VAL A 83 -14.15 -2.33 20.14
N ARG A 84 -12.92 -2.07 20.61
CA ARG A 84 -12.67 -1.47 21.94
C ARG A 84 -13.30 -0.09 22.07
N LYS A 85 -13.18 0.72 21.02
CA LYS A 85 -13.82 2.04 20.90
C LYS A 85 -15.31 1.98 20.55
N LYS A 86 -15.92 0.79 20.51
CA LYS A 86 -17.33 0.60 20.12
C LYS A 86 -17.67 1.22 18.76
N GLU A 87 -16.72 1.17 17.83
CA GLU A 87 -16.78 1.75 16.47
C GLU A 87 -17.03 3.27 16.45
N LYS A 88 -16.69 3.96 17.54
CA LYS A 88 -16.78 5.42 17.67
C LYS A 88 -15.38 6.02 17.78
N LEU A 89 -14.84 6.41 16.63
CA LEU A 89 -13.53 7.06 16.52
C LEU A 89 -13.72 8.55 16.27
N SER A 90 -12.92 9.39 16.91
CA SER A 90 -12.80 10.79 16.52
C SER A 90 -12.09 10.92 15.15
N GLU A 91 -12.16 12.10 14.54
CA GLU A 91 -11.40 12.39 13.32
C GLU A 91 -9.89 12.26 13.56
N GLU A 92 -9.41 12.73 14.72
CA GLU A 92 -8.01 12.59 15.13
C GLU A 92 -7.60 11.11 15.28
N GLU A 93 -8.41 10.29 15.94
CA GLU A 93 -8.14 8.85 16.06
C GLU A 93 -8.15 8.16 14.69
N CYS A 94 -9.06 8.55 13.80
CA CYS A 94 -9.08 8.05 12.41
C CYS A 94 -7.78 8.40 11.68
N ASN A 95 -7.31 9.64 11.75
CA ASN A 95 -6.08 10.09 11.11
C ASN A 95 -4.85 9.37 11.65
N LYS A 96 -4.74 9.23 12.98
CA LYS A 96 -3.64 8.49 13.62
C LYS A 96 -3.67 7.00 13.29
N LEU A 97 -4.85 6.39 13.19
CA LEU A 97 -4.99 4.99 12.79
C LEU A 97 -4.61 4.78 11.31
N LEU A 98 -4.91 5.75 10.44
CA LEU A 98 -4.42 5.77 9.06
C LEU A 98 -2.90 5.93 8.99
N LEU A 99 -2.33 6.86 9.77
CA LEU A 99 -0.88 7.04 9.87
C LEU A 99 -0.19 5.74 10.29
N TRP A 100 -0.71 5.08 11.32
CA TRP A 100 -0.22 3.77 11.76
C TRP A 100 -0.33 2.74 10.64
N PHE A 101 -1.48 2.63 9.97
CA PHE A 101 -1.69 1.69 8.87
C PHE A 101 -0.69 1.91 7.74
N TYR A 102 -0.53 3.14 7.25
CA TYR A 102 0.37 3.43 6.14
C TYR A 102 1.82 3.14 6.48
N ALA A 103 2.27 3.57 7.67
CA ALA A 103 3.63 3.30 8.14
C ALA A 103 3.87 1.80 8.33
N ALA A 104 2.97 1.09 9.02
CA ALA A 104 3.08 -0.35 9.24
C ALA A 104 3.07 -1.14 7.93
N HIS A 105 2.21 -0.73 6.98
CA HIS A 105 2.13 -1.31 5.64
C HIS A 105 3.42 -1.13 4.86
N MET A 106 3.85 0.12 4.64
CA MET A 106 4.97 0.42 3.73
C MET A 106 6.33 0.01 4.30
N LYS A 107 6.50 0.08 5.62
CA LYS A 107 7.72 -0.35 6.32
C LYS A 107 7.73 -1.85 6.61
N GLY A 108 6.64 -2.57 6.31
CA GLY A 108 6.56 -4.03 6.46
C GLY A 108 6.61 -4.50 7.92
N HIS A 109 5.89 -3.85 8.82
CA HIS A 109 5.88 -4.12 10.28
C HIS A 109 5.69 -5.61 10.61
N TYR A 110 4.85 -6.32 9.86
CA TYR A 110 4.62 -7.76 10.04
C TYR A 110 5.43 -8.67 9.10
N SER A 111 6.36 -8.11 8.33
CA SER A 111 7.16 -8.85 7.33
C SER A 111 8.58 -9.15 7.82
N TYR A 112 9.11 -8.41 8.80
CA TYR A 112 10.49 -8.52 9.27
C TYR A 112 10.56 -9.11 10.69
N GLY A 113 10.38 -10.43 10.84
CA GLY A 113 10.54 -11.13 12.12
C GLY A 113 9.31 -11.93 12.53
N SER A 114 9.05 -12.03 13.84
CA SER A 114 7.89 -12.75 14.36
C SER A 114 6.63 -11.90 14.23
N SER A 115 5.88 -12.08 13.13
CA SER A 115 4.62 -11.37 12.89
C SER A 115 3.64 -11.52 14.07
N GLU A 116 3.63 -12.68 14.72
CA GLU A 116 2.83 -12.92 15.93
C GLU A 116 3.34 -12.13 17.14
N GLY A 117 4.66 -12.00 17.31
CA GLY A 117 5.25 -11.20 18.40
C GLY A 117 4.92 -9.71 18.28
N PHE A 118 5.00 -9.15 17.07
CA PHE A 118 4.59 -7.76 16.84
C PHE A 118 3.09 -7.58 17.03
N LEU A 119 2.28 -8.50 16.53
CA LEU A 119 0.83 -8.45 16.71
C LEU A 119 0.44 -8.55 18.20
N ASP A 120 1.10 -9.42 18.98
CA ASP A 120 0.89 -9.53 20.42
C ASP A 120 1.21 -8.21 21.14
N ALA A 121 2.30 -7.53 20.74
CA ALA A 121 2.67 -6.23 21.30
C ALA A 121 1.60 -5.17 20.99
N ASP A 122 1.16 -5.08 19.73
CA ASP A 122 0.13 -4.15 19.28
C ASP A 122 -1.20 -4.37 20.02
N LEU A 123 -1.64 -5.64 20.12
CA LEU A 123 -2.86 -6.02 20.83
C LEU A 123 -2.79 -5.71 22.32
N SER A 124 -1.64 -5.96 22.96
CA SER A 124 -1.42 -5.67 24.37
C SER A 124 -1.59 -4.18 24.69
N ILE A 125 -1.03 -3.31 23.84
CA ILE A 125 -1.16 -1.85 23.98
C ILE A 125 -2.62 -1.45 23.85
N ILE A 126 -3.27 -1.84 22.76
CA ILE A 126 -4.69 -1.49 22.52
C ILE A 126 -5.57 -2.00 23.66
N ASN A 127 -5.31 -3.20 24.17
CA ASN A 127 -6.07 -3.80 25.25
C ASN A 127 -5.94 -3.04 26.58
N ARG A 128 -4.75 -2.48 26.85
CA ARG A 128 -4.42 -1.80 28.11
C ARG A 128 -4.83 -0.33 28.12
N THR A 129 -4.63 0.38 27.02
CA THR A 129 -4.69 1.85 27.03
C THR A 129 -5.73 2.42 26.09
N GLU A 130 -6.17 1.66 25.09
CA GLU A 130 -7.08 2.14 24.03
C GLU A 130 -6.59 3.46 23.40
N ASN A 131 -5.27 3.66 23.40
CA ASN A 131 -4.62 4.88 22.94
C ASN A 131 -3.79 4.60 21.67
N ILE A 132 -4.18 5.25 20.57
CA ILE A 132 -3.50 5.09 19.28
C ILE A 132 -2.09 5.70 19.27
N ASP A 133 -1.82 6.70 20.11
CA ASP A 133 -0.49 7.33 20.21
C ASP A 133 0.55 6.33 20.75
N GLU A 134 0.17 5.45 21.67
CA GLU A 134 1.06 4.40 22.16
C GLU A 134 1.33 3.33 21.10
N LEU A 135 0.33 3.01 20.28
CA LEU A 135 0.50 2.10 19.14
C LEU A 135 1.46 2.69 18.10
N LEU A 136 1.35 3.99 17.82
CA LEU A 136 2.30 4.72 16.97
C LEU A 136 3.70 4.75 17.57
N ALA A 137 3.84 4.96 18.88
CA ALA A 137 5.12 4.98 19.57
C ALA A 137 5.84 3.62 19.47
N VAL A 138 5.12 2.51 19.61
CA VAL A 138 5.69 1.16 19.45
C VAL A 138 6.03 0.84 18.00
N LEU A 139 5.19 1.24 17.05
CA LEU A 139 5.58 1.14 15.64
C LEU A 139 6.88 1.92 15.37
N LYS A 140 6.99 3.14 15.90
CA LYS A 140 8.18 4.00 15.76
C LYS A 140 9.43 3.43 16.41
N SER A 141 9.33 2.55 17.41
CA SER A 141 10.51 1.89 17.99
C SER A 141 11.03 0.74 17.12
N HIS A 142 10.19 0.18 16.23
CA HIS A 142 10.57 -0.91 15.33
C HIS A 142 11.04 -0.43 13.95
N ILE A 143 10.72 0.81 13.59
CA ILE A 143 11.12 1.43 12.32
C ILE A 143 12.06 2.61 12.57
N LYS A 144 12.90 2.96 11.60
CA LYS A 144 13.82 4.10 11.75
C LYS A 144 13.07 5.43 11.89
N ASP A 145 12.08 5.65 11.03
CA ASP A 145 11.22 6.84 11.03
C ASP A 145 9.91 6.56 10.25
N PHE A 146 8.89 7.38 10.46
CA PHE A 146 7.70 7.43 9.60
C PHE A 146 8.02 8.04 8.24
N ASP A 147 8.88 9.06 8.21
CA ASP A 147 9.34 9.63 6.96
C ASP A 147 10.10 8.58 6.13
N VAL A 148 9.94 8.71 4.82
CA VAL A 148 10.56 7.85 3.83
C VAL A 148 11.74 8.59 3.22
N THR A 149 12.83 7.87 3.00
CA THR A 149 14.03 8.40 2.32
C THR A 149 14.16 7.85 0.90
N ALA A 150 14.88 8.57 0.04
CA ALA A 150 15.15 8.08 -1.31
C ALA A 150 15.95 6.76 -1.28
N GLU A 151 16.85 6.59 -0.30
CA GLU A 151 17.63 5.35 -0.17
C GLU A 151 16.75 4.12 0.06
N GLU A 152 15.68 4.25 0.86
CA GLU A 152 14.74 3.15 1.11
C GLU A 152 14.00 2.67 -0.14
N LEU A 153 13.84 3.55 -1.14
CA LEU A 153 13.18 3.24 -2.40
C LEU A 153 14.14 2.67 -3.46
N THR A 154 15.46 2.76 -3.25
CA THR A 154 16.48 2.35 -4.22
C THR A 154 16.40 0.85 -4.54
N GLY A 155 16.04 0.55 -5.79
CA GLY A 155 15.87 -0.82 -6.31
C GLY A 155 14.74 -1.62 -5.67
N LYS A 156 13.82 -0.96 -4.96
CA LYS A 156 12.51 -1.55 -4.67
C LYS A 156 11.81 -1.77 -6.01
N ASN A 157 11.01 -2.83 -6.11
CA ASN A 157 10.26 -3.17 -7.31
C ASN A 157 8.76 -3.23 -7.03
N ARG A 158 7.97 -3.62 -8.04
CA ARG A 158 6.50 -3.74 -7.95
C ARG A 158 5.95 -4.57 -6.79
N ARG A 159 6.74 -5.48 -6.21
CA ARG A 159 6.35 -6.32 -5.07
C ARG A 159 6.57 -5.64 -3.72
N SER A 160 7.25 -4.49 -3.71
CA SER A 160 7.51 -3.73 -2.50
C SER A 160 6.21 -3.11 -1.98
N PRO A 161 5.96 -3.12 -0.65
CA PRO A 161 4.85 -2.37 -0.05
C PRO A 161 4.84 -0.88 -0.40
N TYR A 162 6.02 -0.28 -0.62
CA TYR A 162 6.15 1.08 -1.15
C TYR A 162 5.45 1.29 -2.50
N PHE A 163 5.42 0.28 -3.37
CA PHE A 163 4.73 0.38 -4.66
C PHE A 163 3.20 0.40 -4.48
N SER A 164 2.66 -0.48 -3.63
CA SER A 164 1.23 -0.42 -3.27
C SER A 164 0.85 0.86 -2.54
N MET A 165 1.74 1.41 -1.70
CA MET A 165 1.53 2.71 -1.05
C MET A 165 1.39 3.84 -2.07
N LEU A 166 2.29 3.89 -3.07
CA LEU A 166 2.20 4.85 -4.17
C LEU A 166 0.91 4.67 -4.99
N PHE A 167 0.45 3.44 -5.13
CA PHE A 167 -0.82 3.15 -5.81
C PHE A 167 -2.02 3.68 -5.01
N PHE A 168 -2.04 3.54 -3.68
CA PHE A 168 -3.10 4.10 -2.83
C PHE A 168 -3.16 5.63 -2.96
N ILE A 169 -2.00 6.30 -2.88
CA ILE A 169 -1.89 7.75 -3.09
C ILE A 169 -2.39 8.12 -4.49
N ALA A 170 -2.02 7.37 -5.53
CA ALA A 170 -2.44 7.63 -6.89
C ALA A 170 -3.98 7.53 -7.04
N LYS A 171 -4.61 6.56 -6.38
CA LYS A 171 -6.08 6.45 -6.36
C LYS A 171 -6.75 7.64 -5.68
N GLN A 172 -6.26 8.04 -4.51
CA GLN A 172 -6.80 9.19 -3.76
C GLN A 172 -6.62 10.51 -4.55
N LYS A 173 -5.52 10.65 -5.28
CA LYS A 173 -5.26 11.78 -6.20
C LYS A 173 -5.97 11.66 -7.55
N LYS A 174 -6.76 10.60 -7.76
CA LYS A 174 -7.53 10.36 -9.00
C LYS A 174 -6.64 10.35 -10.26
N VAL A 175 -5.43 9.81 -10.15
CA VAL A 175 -4.49 9.66 -11.26
C VAL A 175 -5.16 8.88 -12.40
N LYS A 176 -4.95 9.32 -13.64
CA LYS A 176 -5.59 8.78 -14.84
C LYS A 176 -4.60 8.03 -15.72
N ASP A 177 -5.14 7.04 -16.45
CA ASP A 177 -4.45 6.38 -17.55
C ASP A 177 -4.17 7.36 -18.69
N TRP A 178 -2.96 7.28 -19.25
CA TRP A 178 -2.47 8.24 -20.24
C TRP A 178 -3.21 8.27 -21.57
N PHE A 179 -3.90 7.20 -22.00
CA PHE A 179 -4.57 7.20 -23.30
C PHE A 179 -6.08 7.30 -23.17
N THR A 180 -6.65 6.71 -22.12
CA THR A 180 -8.11 6.64 -21.94
C THR A 180 -8.66 7.73 -21.03
N GLY A 181 -7.82 8.37 -20.21
CA GLY A 181 -8.26 9.34 -19.20
C GLY A 181 -9.09 8.72 -18.07
N ILE A 182 -9.21 7.39 -18.03
CA ILE A 182 -9.91 6.65 -16.98
C ILE A 182 -9.02 6.59 -15.73
N GLY A 183 -9.61 6.79 -14.55
CA GLY A 183 -8.89 6.69 -13.28
C GLY A 183 -8.26 5.31 -13.08
N VAL A 184 -7.05 5.27 -12.52
CA VAL A 184 -6.41 4.00 -12.16
C VAL A 184 -7.24 3.32 -11.07
N SER A 185 -7.58 2.04 -11.27
CA SER A 185 -8.34 1.27 -10.28
C SER A 185 -7.99 -0.21 -10.35
N GLU A 186 -8.23 -0.91 -9.26
CA GLU A 186 -7.97 -2.35 -9.11
C GLU A 186 -8.95 -3.19 -9.93
N LYS A 187 -10.18 -2.68 -10.08
CA LYS A 187 -11.27 -3.27 -10.82
C LYS A 187 -11.55 -2.47 -12.08
N LEU A 188 -10.78 -2.75 -13.13
CA LEU A 188 -11.20 -2.40 -14.48
C LEU A 188 -11.75 -3.67 -15.13
N THR A 189 -13.04 -3.66 -15.46
CA THR A 189 -13.74 -4.78 -16.09
C THR A 189 -13.09 -5.14 -17.44
N GLY A 190 -12.82 -6.42 -17.66
CA GLY A 190 -12.10 -6.94 -18.83
C GLY A 190 -10.57 -6.99 -18.64
N ARG A 191 -9.95 -8.12 -19.01
CA ARG A 191 -8.48 -8.34 -18.92
C ARG A 191 -7.67 -7.26 -19.64
N SER A 192 -8.26 -6.58 -20.62
CA SER A 192 -7.64 -5.49 -21.37
C SER A 192 -7.48 -4.21 -20.56
N HIS A 193 -8.35 -3.96 -19.59
CA HIS A 193 -8.38 -2.73 -18.80
C HIS A 193 -7.82 -2.92 -17.39
N ALA A 194 -7.69 -4.15 -16.88
CA ALA A 194 -7.08 -4.42 -15.58
C ALA A 194 -5.80 -3.59 -15.33
N LEU A 195 -5.64 -3.12 -14.08
CA LEU A 195 -4.47 -2.34 -13.66
C LEU A 195 -3.19 -3.06 -14.08
N GLN A 196 -2.36 -2.35 -14.82
CA GLN A 196 -0.99 -2.75 -15.08
C GLN A 196 -0.07 -1.64 -14.61
N PHE A 197 1.21 -1.89 -14.74
CA PHE A 197 2.22 -0.87 -14.63
C PHE A 197 3.06 -0.91 -15.89
N HIS A 198 3.60 0.23 -16.24
CA HIS A 198 4.48 0.40 -17.38
C HIS A 198 5.87 0.74 -16.92
N HIS A 199 6.86 0.09 -17.54
CA HIS A 199 8.25 0.51 -17.45
C HIS A 199 8.44 1.73 -18.35
N ILE A 200 8.54 2.92 -17.76
CA ILE A 200 8.66 4.20 -18.50
C ILE A 200 9.81 4.13 -19.50
N PHE A 201 10.94 3.61 -19.03
CA PHE A 201 12.06 3.22 -19.86
C PHE A 201 11.93 1.72 -20.14
N PRO A 202 11.64 1.31 -21.40
CA PRO A 202 11.41 -0.08 -21.73
C PRO A 202 12.58 -0.97 -21.36
N LYS A 203 12.28 -2.12 -20.73
CA LYS A 203 13.31 -3.07 -20.30
C LYS A 203 14.20 -3.57 -21.41
N SER A 204 13.68 -3.72 -22.64
CA SER A 204 14.49 -4.16 -23.77
C SER A 204 15.60 -3.17 -24.06
N LEU A 205 15.27 -1.89 -24.19
CA LEU A 205 16.24 -0.83 -24.49
C LEU A 205 17.28 -0.70 -23.38
N LEU A 206 16.87 -0.79 -22.12
CA LEU A 206 17.79 -0.71 -20.99
C LEU A 206 18.70 -1.94 -20.87
N ARG A 207 18.24 -3.15 -21.24
CA ARG A 207 19.12 -4.33 -21.27
C ARG A 207 20.23 -4.19 -22.30
N ASP A 208 19.91 -3.63 -23.46
CA ASP A 208 20.89 -3.41 -24.54
C ASP A 208 21.97 -2.40 -24.12
N LEU A 209 21.67 -1.54 -23.14
CA LEU A 209 22.59 -0.59 -22.50
C LEU A 209 23.32 -1.18 -21.27
N GLY A 210 23.14 -2.46 -20.97
CA GLY A 210 23.84 -3.16 -19.87
C GLY A 210 23.23 -2.98 -18.48
N TYR A 211 22.02 -2.44 -18.34
CA TYR A 211 21.38 -2.27 -17.02
C TYR A 211 20.97 -3.59 -16.39
N GLY A 212 21.24 -3.71 -15.09
CA GLY A 212 20.93 -4.89 -14.28
C GLY A 212 19.45 -5.03 -13.92
N ARG A 213 19.07 -6.22 -13.46
CA ARG A 213 17.67 -6.54 -13.10
C ARG A 213 17.09 -5.59 -12.05
N ARG A 214 17.91 -5.06 -11.14
CA ARG A 214 17.47 -4.17 -10.06
C ARG A 214 17.02 -2.83 -10.61
N GLU A 215 17.82 -2.23 -11.48
CA GLU A 215 17.58 -0.96 -12.15
C GLU A 215 16.40 -1.08 -13.13
N LEU A 216 16.33 -2.17 -13.89
CA LEU A 216 15.23 -2.44 -14.83
C LEU A 216 13.85 -2.52 -14.17
N ASN A 217 13.80 -2.89 -12.89
CA ASN A 217 12.56 -3.08 -12.14
C ASN A 217 12.37 -2.07 -11.01
N ASP A 218 13.19 -1.01 -10.96
CA ASP A 218 13.09 0.02 -9.95
C ASP A 218 11.71 0.68 -10.01
N ILE A 219 11.08 0.91 -8.86
CA ILE A 219 9.78 1.58 -8.74
C ILE A 219 9.77 2.97 -9.39
N ALA A 220 10.90 3.68 -9.40
CA ALA A 220 11.02 4.97 -10.07
C ALA A 220 10.95 4.83 -11.60
N ASN A 221 11.04 3.63 -12.16
CA ASN A 221 10.77 3.35 -13.58
C ASN A 221 9.34 2.86 -13.84
N LEU A 222 8.45 2.83 -12.83
CA LEU A 222 7.09 2.30 -12.97
C LEU A 222 6.05 3.42 -13.02
N ALA A 223 5.07 3.33 -13.92
CA ALA A 223 3.90 4.19 -13.96
C ALA A 223 2.61 3.36 -13.93
N PHE A 224 1.55 3.90 -13.34
CA PHE A 224 0.26 3.21 -13.22
C PHE A 224 -0.60 3.48 -14.46
N ILE A 225 -0.80 2.48 -15.31
CA ILE A 225 -1.63 2.63 -16.52
C ILE A 225 -2.46 1.36 -16.74
N ASN A 226 -3.46 1.42 -17.61
CA ASN A 226 -4.22 0.23 -17.95
C ASN A 226 -3.45 -0.67 -18.94
N GLY A 227 -3.86 -1.94 -19.03
CA GLY A 227 -3.18 -2.91 -19.90
C GLY A 227 -3.23 -2.57 -21.40
N LYS A 228 -4.27 -1.90 -21.88
CA LYS A 228 -4.40 -1.49 -23.29
C LYS A 228 -3.36 -0.41 -23.64
N THR A 229 -3.23 0.61 -22.81
CA THR A 229 -2.23 1.67 -22.92
C THR A 229 -0.82 1.06 -22.86
N ASN A 230 -0.57 0.16 -21.91
CA ASN A 230 0.72 -0.52 -21.79
C ASN A 230 1.11 -1.28 -23.07
N ARG A 231 0.20 -2.07 -23.63
CA ARG A 231 0.43 -2.78 -24.91
C ARG A 231 0.64 -1.82 -26.08
N SER A 232 -0.08 -0.69 -26.10
CA SER A 232 0.02 0.29 -27.19
C SER A 232 1.31 1.12 -27.17
N ILE A 233 1.92 1.33 -26.00
CA ILE A 233 3.24 1.98 -25.88
C ILE A 233 4.33 0.99 -26.29
N SER A 234 4.22 -0.28 -25.86
CA SER A 234 5.19 -1.34 -26.20
C SER A 234 6.63 -0.95 -25.78
N ASN A 235 7.60 -1.07 -26.67
CA ASN A 235 9.02 -0.76 -26.45
C ASN A 235 9.45 0.63 -26.99
N LYS A 236 8.52 1.56 -27.18
CA LYS A 236 8.83 2.92 -27.64
C LYS A 236 9.70 3.68 -26.64
N SER A 237 10.64 4.48 -27.14
CA SER A 237 11.48 5.35 -26.31
C SER A 237 10.63 6.38 -25.54
N PRO A 238 10.90 6.63 -24.24
CA PRO A 238 10.21 7.64 -23.43
C PRO A 238 10.22 9.03 -24.07
N GLU A 239 11.35 9.44 -24.65
CA GLU A 239 11.48 10.71 -25.38
C GLU A 239 10.40 10.91 -26.45
N VAL A 240 9.97 9.84 -27.11
CA VAL A 240 8.96 9.89 -28.18
C VAL A 240 7.55 9.85 -27.59
N TYR A 241 7.26 8.85 -26.77
CA TYR A 241 5.86 8.60 -26.37
C TYR A 241 5.39 9.54 -25.25
N LEU A 242 6.28 10.00 -24.35
CA LEU A 242 5.91 10.94 -23.28
C LEU A 242 5.54 12.30 -23.85
N LYS A 243 6.26 12.77 -24.88
CA LYS A 243 5.90 13.99 -25.62
C LYS A 243 4.50 13.89 -26.21
N GLY A 244 4.20 12.78 -26.89
CA GLY A 244 2.87 12.53 -27.45
C GLY A 244 1.77 12.42 -26.39
N ILE A 245 2.07 12.01 -25.16
CA ILE A 245 1.12 12.04 -24.03
C ILE A 245 0.85 13.49 -23.62
N VAL A 246 1.90 14.31 -23.45
CA VAL A 246 1.75 15.72 -23.08
C VAL A 246 0.97 16.49 -24.14
N GLU A 247 1.27 16.27 -25.42
CA GLU A 247 0.55 16.91 -26.53
C GLU A 247 -0.96 16.56 -26.56
N LYS A 248 -1.32 15.32 -26.21
CA LYS A 248 -2.70 14.84 -26.30
C LYS A 248 -3.54 15.03 -25.04
N GLN A 249 -2.93 14.85 -23.87
CA GLN A 249 -3.62 14.86 -22.57
C GLN A 249 -3.23 16.05 -21.69
N GLY A 250 -2.21 16.80 -22.10
CA GLY A 250 -1.65 17.89 -21.31
C GLY A 250 -0.58 17.44 -20.30
N PRO A 251 0.14 18.41 -19.72
CA PRO A 251 1.24 18.16 -18.79
C PRO A 251 0.83 17.49 -17.47
N SER A 252 -0.43 17.62 -17.05
CA SER A 252 -0.95 16.98 -15.84
C SER A 252 -0.84 15.45 -15.91
N ALA A 253 -0.98 14.85 -17.10
CA ALA A 253 -0.89 13.41 -17.27
C ALA A 253 0.44 12.81 -16.78
N LEU A 254 1.54 13.57 -16.89
CA LEU A 254 2.86 13.16 -16.39
C LEU A 254 3.07 13.61 -14.93
N LYS A 255 2.68 14.85 -14.59
CA LYS A 255 2.80 15.40 -13.23
C LYS A 255 2.05 14.55 -12.19
N ASP A 256 0.85 14.09 -12.51
CA ASP A 256 0.03 13.26 -11.63
C ASP A 256 0.69 11.88 -11.35
N GLN A 257 1.54 11.42 -12.26
CA GLN A 257 2.35 10.19 -12.13
C GLN A 257 3.76 10.47 -11.59
N LEU A 258 4.02 11.71 -11.14
CA LEU A 258 5.30 12.15 -10.58
C LEU A 258 6.45 11.96 -11.57
N ILE A 259 6.24 12.38 -12.83
CA ILE A 259 7.23 12.38 -13.92
C ILE A 259 7.56 13.83 -14.27
N SER A 260 8.86 14.14 -14.39
CA SER A 260 9.35 15.46 -14.80
C SER A 260 8.87 15.81 -16.21
N LEU A 261 8.55 17.09 -16.44
CA LEU A 261 8.23 17.62 -17.76
C LEU A 261 9.48 18.06 -18.54
N ASP A 262 10.66 17.98 -17.93
CA ASP A 262 11.91 18.25 -18.63
C ASP A 262 12.19 17.12 -19.62
N GLU A 263 12.03 17.40 -20.93
CA GLU A 263 12.26 16.43 -22.00
C GLU A 263 13.71 15.91 -22.02
N SER A 264 14.66 16.67 -21.45
CA SER A 264 16.06 16.23 -21.36
C SER A 264 16.22 14.98 -20.48
N GLU A 265 15.31 14.78 -19.51
CA GLU A 265 15.27 13.60 -18.62
C GLU A 265 14.67 12.35 -19.27
N TRP A 266 14.07 12.46 -20.45
CA TRP A 266 13.38 11.33 -21.11
C TRP A 266 14.29 10.51 -22.02
N LYS A 267 15.58 10.88 -22.10
CA LYS A 267 16.57 10.19 -22.94
C LYS A 267 17.14 8.98 -22.22
N LEU A 268 17.37 7.89 -22.96
CA LEU A 268 17.97 6.67 -22.40
C LEU A 268 19.33 6.94 -21.73
N SER A 269 20.11 7.88 -22.25
CA SER A 269 21.45 8.24 -21.74
C SER A 269 21.43 8.84 -20.32
N VAL A 270 20.28 9.35 -19.85
CA VAL A 270 20.14 9.95 -18.52
C VAL A 270 19.28 9.13 -17.58
N TYR A 271 19.05 7.85 -17.88
CA TYR A 271 18.17 6.98 -17.09
C TYR A 271 18.48 6.94 -15.59
N ASN A 272 19.76 6.91 -15.20
CA ASN A 272 20.15 6.93 -13.79
C ASN A 272 19.73 8.23 -13.09
N ASN A 273 19.87 9.37 -13.77
CA ASN A 273 19.44 10.66 -13.24
C ASN A 273 17.92 10.70 -13.13
N PHE A 274 17.20 10.21 -14.14
CA PHE A 274 15.74 10.07 -14.09
C PHE A 274 15.28 9.26 -12.86
N LEU A 275 15.93 8.12 -12.57
CA LEU A 275 15.60 7.32 -11.39
C LEU A 275 15.78 8.11 -10.09
N ILE A 276 16.88 8.87 -9.95
CA ILE A 276 17.16 9.68 -8.75
C ILE A 276 16.10 10.77 -8.59
N GLN A 277 15.85 11.55 -9.64
CA GLN A 277 14.90 12.65 -9.61
C GLN A 277 13.48 12.17 -9.32
N ARG A 278 13.03 11.14 -10.03
CA ARG A 278 11.70 10.57 -9.84
C ARG A 278 11.56 9.99 -8.44
N ARG A 279 12.58 9.33 -7.91
CA ARG A 279 12.54 8.80 -6.53
C ARG A 279 12.33 9.89 -5.50
N ASN A 280 12.95 11.06 -5.66
CA ASN A 280 12.71 12.20 -4.78
C ASN A 280 11.25 12.70 -4.85
N LEU A 281 10.66 12.73 -6.04
CA LEU A 281 9.24 13.07 -6.21
C LEU A 281 8.32 12.04 -5.53
N LEU A 282 8.61 10.75 -5.67
CA LEU A 282 7.87 9.65 -5.01
C LEU A 282 7.94 9.78 -3.48
N VAL A 283 9.14 10.01 -2.93
CA VAL A 283 9.36 10.23 -1.49
C VAL A 283 8.57 11.43 -1.00
N ASN A 284 8.67 12.57 -1.69
CA ASN A 284 7.93 13.77 -1.32
C ASN A 284 6.42 13.52 -1.32
N ALA A 285 5.89 12.82 -2.33
CA ALA A 285 4.48 12.49 -2.37
C ALA A 285 4.02 11.61 -1.19
N ILE A 286 4.84 10.63 -0.78
CA ILE A 286 4.56 9.80 0.39
C ILE A 286 4.61 10.63 1.68
N ASN A 287 5.70 11.37 1.91
CA ASN A 287 5.87 12.12 3.16
C ASN A 287 4.84 13.25 3.30
N THR A 288 4.48 13.94 2.20
CA THR A 288 3.38 14.91 2.22
C THR A 288 2.06 14.26 2.59
N HIS A 289 1.78 13.05 2.09
CA HIS A 289 0.57 12.33 2.44
C HIS A 289 0.54 11.93 3.92
N LEU A 290 1.66 11.44 4.48
CA LEU A 290 1.73 11.08 5.90
C LEU A 290 1.58 12.30 6.82
N LYS A 291 2.16 13.45 6.45
CA LYS A 291 2.06 14.70 7.21
C LYS A 291 0.65 15.26 7.30
N GLN A 292 -0.23 14.92 6.36
CA GLN A 292 -1.65 15.31 6.41
C GLN A 292 -2.44 14.53 7.48
N LEU A 293 -1.87 13.45 8.02
CA LEU A 293 -2.48 12.58 9.02
C LEU A 293 -1.92 12.80 10.44
N MET A 294 -0.91 13.68 10.57
CA MET A 294 -0.29 14.08 11.83
C MET A 294 -1.00 15.32 12.38
#